data_AF-A0A975MS98-F1
#
_entry.id   AF-A0A975MS98-F1
#
_cell.length_a   1.000
_cell.length_b   1.000
_cell.length_c   1.000
_cell.angle_alpha   90.00
_cell.angle_beta   90.00
_cell.angle_gamma   90.00
#
_symmetry.space_group_name_H-M   'P 1'
#
loop_
_entity.id
_entity.type
_entity.pdbx_description
1 polymer ?
#
loop_
_entity_poly.entity_id
_entity_poly.type
_entity_poly.pdbx_seq_one_letter_code
_entity_poly.pdbx_strand_id
1 'polypeptide(L)'
;MQGGSRWRTASLLGLGLALVGCSAPEPPPAAPPAAAPATRALVGWSGALCAATASVDGFREKGNSAEALMRQGNPMMAGYAAIGYLDQIARDVGAASKNLKAVAKSGVAAADAFTDELVKTLDGTVTRLPALGDPALASGSDEQKVAKAKQASAEIDAIEPQVPRLAALAGATPGLIASYNLAPPCAPVRRPDQPSASEPTRAMVGWSDGMCAGTKTLAALRKDPPDSAATGDPRFADLARSQLSGYLSTAGVLVSQVVDQLDPLAPLGLKAADDHRASILAAARAATAKLPPPGPGRFGDLDSLPNDQLEAKATQIHAVLVTVKPAGPDLPGVVRGEPALAAAYDLAPRCEPLAPVPSR
;
A
#
# COMPACT_ATOMS: atom_id res chain seq x y z
N MET A 1 -34.50 11.20 43.18
CA MET A 1 -35.70 11.57 42.40
C MET A 1 -35.99 10.43 41.43
N GLN A 2 -37.05 9.68 41.70
CA GLN A 2 -37.50 8.52 40.92
C GLN A 2 -38.38 9.00 39.77
N GLY A 3 -38.03 8.68 38.53
CA GLY A 3 -38.83 8.97 37.34
C GLY A 3 -39.40 7.69 36.75
N GLY A 4 -40.63 7.35 37.13
CA GLY A 4 -41.36 6.19 36.62
C GLY A 4 -41.96 6.46 35.24
N SER A 5 -41.66 5.58 34.27
CA SER A 5 -42.26 5.63 32.93
C SER A 5 -43.47 4.69 32.87
N ARG A 6 -44.66 5.28 32.69
CA ARG A 6 -45.95 4.60 32.60
C ARG A 6 -46.17 4.09 31.18
N TRP A 7 -46.17 2.77 31.01
CA TRP A 7 -46.63 2.12 29.77
C TRP A 7 -48.15 2.02 29.78
N ARG A 8 -48.80 2.56 28.74
CA ARG A 8 -50.23 2.37 28.48
C ARG A 8 -50.41 1.11 27.65
N THR A 9 -51.04 0.10 28.24
CA THR A 9 -51.60 -1.07 27.59
C THR A 9 -52.85 -0.66 26.80
N ALA A 10 -52.83 -0.87 25.49
CA ALA A 10 -54.02 -0.81 24.63
C ALA A 10 -54.42 -2.25 24.29
N SER A 11 -55.48 -2.72 24.93
CA SER A 11 -56.15 -3.98 24.60
C SER A 11 -56.97 -3.81 23.32
N LEU A 12 -56.64 -4.55 22.27
CA LEU A 12 -57.50 -4.74 21.11
C LEU A 12 -58.08 -6.16 21.15
N LEU A 13 -59.36 -6.22 21.52
CA LEU A 13 -60.26 -7.33 21.24
C LEU A 13 -60.60 -7.28 19.75
N GLY A 14 -60.24 -8.33 19.01
CA GLY A 14 -60.55 -8.49 17.59
C GLY A 14 -60.92 -9.93 17.28
N LEU A 15 -62.14 -10.10 16.77
CA LEU A 15 -62.85 -11.34 16.48
C LEU A 15 -62.04 -12.42 15.76
N GLY A 16 -62.29 -13.66 16.17
CA GLY A 16 -61.87 -14.87 15.47
C GLY A 16 -62.59 -15.06 14.13
N LEU A 17 -61.80 -15.45 13.14
CA LEU A 17 -62.22 -16.10 11.90
C LEU A 17 -61.30 -17.30 11.71
N ALA A 18 -61.79 -18.49 12.05
CA ALA A 18 -61.11 -19.75 11.83
C ALA A 18 -61.19 -20.12 10.34
N LEU A 19 -60.25 -19.61 9.55
CA LEU A 19 -59.93 -20.15 8.23
C LEU A 19 -58.94 -21.30 8.43
N VAL A 20 -59.41 -22.53 8.28
CA VAL A 20 -58.55 -23.72 8.12
C VAL A 20 -57.97 -23.65 6.70
N GLY A 21 -57.02 -22.74 6.50
CA GLY A 21 -56.23 -22.65 5.28
C GLY A 21 -55.16 -23.73 5.33
N CYS A 22 -55.04 -24.51 4.26
CA CYS A 22 -53.88 -25.36 4.01
C CYS A 22 -52.62 -24.50 4.06
N SER A 23 -51.92 -24.51 5.19
CA SER A 23 -50.58 -23.94 5.30
C SER A 23 -49.66 -24.79 4.43
N ALA A 24 -49.50 -24.40 3.17
CA ALA A 24 -48.38 -24.85 2.37
C ALA A 24 -47.11 -24.52 3.16
N PRO A 25 -46.20 -25.48 3.37
CA PRO A 25 -44.97 -25.23 4.10
C PRO A 25 -44.26 -24.03 3.45
N GLU A 26 -43.97 -23.02 4.26
CA GLU A 26 -43.26 -21.82 3.83
C GLU A 26 -41.98 -22.28 3.12
N PRO A 27 -41.76 -21.88 1.85
CA PRO A 27 -40.57 -22.27 1.14
C PRO A 27 -39.36 -21.90 2.00
N PRO A 28 -38.41 -22.82 2.21
CA PRO A 28 -37.22 -22.51 2.99
C PRO A 28 -36.58 -21.23 2.44
N PRO A 29 -36.09 -20.33 3.31
CA PRO A 29 -35.48 -19.07 2.88
C PRO A 29 -34.50 -19.36 1.76
N ALA A 30 -34.67 -18.68 0.62
CA ALA A 30 -33.79 -18.86 -0.52
C ALA A 30 -32.35 -18.69 -0.06
N ALA A 31 -31.49 -19.65 -0.39
CA ALA A 31 -30.08 -19.60 -0.02
C ALA A 31 -29.50 -18.26 -0.49
N PRO A 32 -28.68 -17.58 0.34
CA PRO A 32 -28.08 -16.32 -0.05
C PRO A 32 -27.29 -16.50 -1.36
N PRO A 33 -27.31 -15.52 -2.27
CA PRO A 33 -26.58 -15.62 -3.53
C PRO A 33 -25.10 -15.88 -3.25
N ALA A 34 -24.51 -16.77 -4.05
CA ALA A 34 -23.09 -17.09 -3.94
C ALA A 34 -22.24 -15.81 -4.06
N ALA A 35 -21.18 -15.72 -3.25
CA ALA A 35 -20.24 -14.61 -3.35
C ALA A 35 -19.60 -14.59 -4.74
N ALA A 36 -19.38 -13.40 -5.29
CA ALA A 36 -18.68 -13.29 -6.56
C ALA A 36 -17.22 -13.76 -6.39
N PRO A 37 -16.64 -14.43 -7.40
CA PRO A 37 -15.24 -14.81 -7.34
C PRO A 37 -14.35 -13.56 -7.25
N ALA A 38 -13.21 -13.71 -6.58
CA ALA A 38 -12.23 -12.64 -6.51
C ALA A 38 -11.66 -12.34 -7.91
N THR A 39 -11.37 -11.06 -8.16
CA THR A 39 -10.69 -10.61 -9.39
C THR A 39 -9.46 -9.79 -9.02
N ARG A 40 -8.45 -9.76 -9.91
CA ARG A 40 -7.22 -8.96 -9.72
C ARG A 40 -7.53 -7.48 -9.50
N ALA A 41 -8.42 -6.92 -10.31
CA ALA A 41 -8.79 -5.51 -10.23
C ALA A 41 -9.36 -5.17 -8.85
N LEU A 42 -10.26 -6.00 -8.32
CA LEU A 42 -10.86 -5.79 -7.00
C LEU A 42 -9.89 -6.10 -5.85
N VAL A 43 -8.96 -7.05 -6.00
CA VAL A 43 -7.89 -7.29 -5.00
C VAL A 43 -6.96 -6.07 -4.94
N GLY A 44 -6.59 -5.51 -6.09
CA GLY A 44 -5.77 -4.30 -6.19
C GLY A 44 -6.46 -3.08 -5.60
N TRP A 45 -7.73 -2.87 -5.95
CA TRP A 45 -8.56 -1.83 -5.36
C TRP A 45 -8.64 -1.98 -3.83
N SER A 46 -8.95 -3.18 -3.33
CA SER A 46 -9.09 -3.43 -1.90
C SER A 46 -7.79 -3.16 -1.16
N GLY A 47 -6.65 -3.63 -1.70
CA GLY A 47 -5.34 -3.40 -1.13
C GLY A 47 -4.98 -1.92 -1.05
N ALA A 48 -5.23 -1.16 -2.13
CA ALA A 48 -5.01 0.28 -2.16
C ALA A 48 -5.90 1.02 -1.14
N LEU A 49 -7.18 0.68 -1.06
CA LEU A 49 -8.10 1.30 -0.10
C LEU A 49 -7.73 0.97 1.34
N CYS A 50 -7.40 -0.28 1.68
CA CYS A 50 -7.00 -0.64 3.03
C CYS A 50 -5.73 0.09 3.47
N ALA A 51 -4.73 0.23 2.60
CA ALA A 51 -3.53 1.00 2.87
C ALA A 51 -3.86 2.50 3.08
N ALA A 52 -4.73 3.07 2.23
CA ALA A 52 -5.13 4.46 2.35
C ALA A 52 -5.96 4.72 3.63
N THR A 53 -6.93 3.88 3.96
CA THR A 53 -7.74 4.02 5.18
C THR A 53 -6.91 3.86 6.44
N ALA A 54 -5.93 2.93 6.44
CA ALA A 54 -4.99 2.79 7.55
C ALA A 54 -4.12 4.05 7.71
N SER A 55 -3.66 4.62 6.60
CA SER A 55 -2.91 5.90 6.63
C SER A 55 -3.77 7.03 7.20
N VAL A 56 -5.05 7.12 6.82
CA VAL A 56 -5.97 8.14 7.32
C VAL A 56 -6.19 7.99 8.83
N ASP A 57 -6.43 6.76 9.30
CA ASP A 57 -6.61 6.49 10.72
C ASP A 57 -5.33 6.78 11.55
N GLY A 58 -4.16 6.54 10.97
CA GLY A 58 -2.85 6.84 11.56
C GLY A 58 -2.54 8.34 11.72
N PHE A 59 -3.30 9.23 11.09
CA PHE A 59 -3.13 10.68 11.28
C PHE A 59 -3.40 11.11 12.74
N ARG A 60 -4.34 10.46 13.43
CA ARG A 60 -4.63 10.76 14.84
C ARG A 60 -3.46 10.43 15.76
N GLU A 61 -2.76 9.32 15.51
CA GLU A 61 -1.57 8.93 16.30
C GLU A 61 -0.45 9.97 16.21
N LYS A 62 -0.29 10.58 15.04
CA LYS A 62 0.66 11.69 14.82
C LYS A 62 0.24 12.94 15.59
N GLY A 63 -1.05 13.26 15.62
CA GLY A 63 -1.60 14.36 16.43
C GLY A 63 -1.33 14.16 17.92
N ASN A 64 -1.62 12.97 18.44
CA ASN A 64 -1.36 12.61 19.84
C ASN A 64 0.12 12.70 20.20
N SER A 65 1.00 12.25 19.31
CA SER A 65 2.45 12.32 19.49
C SER A 65 2.96 13.76 19.51
N ALA A 66 2.46 14.59 18.58
CA ALA A 66 2.78 16.01 18.55
C ALA A 66 2.28 16.73 19.82
N GLU A 67 1.07 16.42 20.29
CA GLU A 67 0.54 17.01 21.51
C GLU A 67 1.33 16.60 22.75
N ALA A 68 1.77 15.34 22.83
CA ALA A 68 2.66 14.88 23.89
C ALA A 68 3.98 15.67 23.89
N LEU A 69 4.60 15.89 22.73
CA LEU A 69 5.82 16.70 22.60
C LEU A 69 5.61 18.16 23.00
N MET A 70 4.48 18.76 22.60
CA MET A 70 4.11 20.13 22.98
C MET A 70 3.89 20.28 24.49
N ARG A 71 3.41 19.22 25.18
CA ARG A 71 3.18 19.21 26.64
C ARG A 71 4.45 18.92 27.46
N GLN A 72 5.35 18.09 26.95
CA GLN A 72 6.56 17.64 27.68
C GLN A 72 7.76 18.58 27.52
N GLY A 73 7.72 19.49 26.55
CA GLY A 73 8.88 20.29 26.13
C GLY A 73 9.11 21.59 26.90
N ASN A 74 10.33 22.11 26.77
CA ASN A 74 10.65 23.52 26.94
C ASN A 74 9.67 24.36 26.09
N PRO A 75 9.02 25.41 26.64
CA PRO A 75 8.10 26.28 25.89
C PRO A 75 8.64 26.74 24.52
N MET A 76 9.96 26.96 24.43
CA MET A 76 10.64 27.39 23.20
C MET A 76 10.66 26.32 22.09
N MET A 77 10.48 25.03 22.42
CA MET A 77 10.42 23.93 21.45
C MET A 77 8.99 23.59 21.02
N ALA A 78 7.98 24.05 21.75
CA ALA A 78 6.58 23.75 21.45
C ALA A 78 6.17 24.34 20.09
N GLY A 79 6.62 25.56 19.77
CA GLY A 79 6.38 26.18 18.47
C GLY A 79 7.00 25.42 17.29
N TYR A 80 8.24 24.92 17.45
CA TYR A 80 8.90 24.10 16.44
C TYR A 80 8.20 22.75 16.24
N ALA A 81 7.83 22.08 17.33
CA ALA A 81 7.06 20.83 17.26
C ALA A 81 5.71 21.04 16.56
N ALA A 82 5.03 22.16 16.84
CA ALA A 82 3.77 22.53 16.20
C ALA A 82 3.93 22.75 14.69
N ILE A 83 4.94 23.50 14.24
CA ILE A 83 5.22 23.68 12.81
C ILE A 83 5.54 22.34 12.15
N GLY A 84 6.43 21.54 12.75
CA GLY A 84 6.80 20.23 12.23
C GLY A 84 5.59 19.30 12.07
N TYR A 85 4.67 19.32 13.04
CA TYR A 85 3.40 18.59 12.94
C TYR A 85 2.51 19.12 11.81
N LEU A 86 2.29 20.43 11.72
CA LEU A 86 1.45 21.07 10.69
C LEU A 86 1.94 20.76 9.27
N ASP A 87 3.24 20.89 9.05
CA ASP A 87 3.88 20.55 7.77
C ASP A 87 3.74 19.06 7.43
N GLN A 88 3.95 18.20 8.42
CA GLN A 88 3.85 16.76 8.23
C GLN A 88 2.40 16.34 7.91
N ILE A 89 1.43 16.82 8.67
CA ILE A 89 0.03 16.44 8.46
C ILE A 89 -0.53 16.99 7.16
N ALA A 90 -0.18 18.22 6.77
CA ALA A 90 -0.58 18.78 5.48
C ALA A 90 0.00 17.98 4.30
N ARG A 91 1.27 17.55 4.38
CA ARG A 91 1.88 16.64 3.39
C ARG A 91 1.15 15.30 3.34
N ASP A 92 0.91 14.69 4.50
CA ASP A 92 0.36 13.34 4.59
C ASP A 92 -1.10 13.28 4.12
N VAL A 93 -1.95 14.24 4.52
CA VAL A 93 -3.35 14.34 4.08
C VAL A 93 -3.41 14.64 2.57
N GLY A 94 -2.57 15.56 2.09
CA GLY A 94 -2.47 15.87 0.66
C GLY A 94 -2.04 14.65 -0.17
N ALA A 95 -1.05 13.90 0.30
CA ALA A 95 -0.60 12.67 -0.34
C ALA A 95 -1.69 11.59 -0.32
N ALA A 96 -2.39 11.40 0.79
CA ALA A 96 -3.49 10.45 0.90
C ALA A 96 -4.64 10.78 -0.07
N SER A 97 -5.07 12.05 -0.15
CA SER A 97 -6.08 12.48 -1.12
C SER A 97 -5.63 12.19 -2.56
N LYS A 98 -4.41 12.58 -2.92
CA LYS A 98 -3.86 12.34 -4.27
C LYS A 98 -3.81 10.84 -4.60
N ASN A 99 -3.36 10.02 -3.67
CA ASN A 99 -3.25 8.58 -3.87
C ASN A 99 -4.64 7.93 -4.04
N LEU A 100 -5.62 8.34 -3.24
CA LEU A 100 -7.00 7.86 -3.38
C LEU A 100 -7.64 8.24 -4.71
N LYS A 101 -7.40 9.46 -5.21
CA LYS A 101 -7.85 9.89 -6.55
C LYS A 101 -7.23 9.06 -7.68
N ALA A 102 -6.05 8.48 -7.46
CA ALA A 102 -5.37 7.62 -8.43
C ALA A 102 -5.87 6.16 -8.40
N VAL A 103 -6.70 5.78 -7.41
CA VAL A 103 -7.27 4.44 -7.36
C VAL A 103 -8.34 4.31 -8.45
N ALA A 104 -8.17 3.33 -9.34
CA ALA A 104 -9.16 3.02 -10.36
C ALA A 104 -10.50 2.62 -9.72
N LYS A 105 -11.61 2.95 -10.37
CA LYS A 105 -12.95 2.54 -9.92
C LYS A 105 -13.04 1.01 -9.85
N SER A 106 -13.71 0.52 -8.82
CA SER A 106 -13.94 -0.91 -8.58
C SER A 106 -15.02 -1.50 -9.49
N GLY A 107 -15.95 -0.66 -9.99
CA GLY A 107 -17.16 -1.10 -10.69
C GLY A 107 -18.27 -1.56 -9.74
N VAL A 108 -18.03 -1.50 -8.42
CA VAL A 108 -19.02 -1.78 -7.38
C VAL A 108 -19.49 -0.44 -6.82
N ALA A 109 -20.73 -0.05 -7.12
CA ALA A 109 -21.23 1.30 -6.83
C ALA A 109 -21.05 1.76 -5.38
N ALA A 110 -21.31 0.87 -4.40
CA ALA A 110 -21.15 1.20 -2.98
C ALA A 110 -19.67 1.43 -2.59
N ALA A 111 -18.75 0.69 -3.21
CA ALA A 111 -17.32 0.81 -3.00
C ALA A 111 -16.77 2.10 -3.63
N ASP A 112 -17.23 2.42 -4.84
CA ASP A 112 -16.85 3.65 -5.53
C ASP A 112 -17.39 4.90 -4.83
N ALA A 113 -18.60 4.85 -4.29
CA ALA A 113 -19.18 5.92 -3.49
C ALA A 113 -18.38 6.16 -2.20
N PHE A 114 -17.94 5.09 -1.52
CA PHE A 114 -17.07 5.19 -0.35
C PHE A 114 -15.73 5.88 -0.69
N THR A 115 -15.09 5.51 -1.80
CA THR A 115 -13.85 6.16 -2.25
C THR A 115 -14.08 7.65 -2.52
N ASP A 116 -15.17 8.02 -3.19
CA ASP A 116 -15.48 9.42 -3.52
C ASP A 116 -15.78 10.26 -2.27
N GLU A 117 -16.52 9.71 -1.31
CA GLU A 117 -16.79 10.36 -0.03
C GLU A 117 -15.49 10.60 0.77
N LEU A 118 -14.60 9.61 0.81
CA LEU A 118 -13.32 9.73 1.50
C LEU A 118 -12.42 10.78 0.83
N VAL A 119 -12.32 10.77 -0.50
CA VAL A 119 -11.59 11.80 -1.26
C VAL A 119 -12.14 13.19 -0.95
N LYS A 120 -13.46 13.37 -1.01
CA LYS A 120 -14.12 14.64 -0.70
C LYS A 120 -13.81 15.11 0.73
N THR A 121 -13.82 14.19 1.68
CA THR A 121 -13.51 14.47 3.09
C THR A 121 -12.07 14.98 3.23
N LEU A 122 -11.11 14.25 2.64
CA LEU A 122 -9.69 14.63 2.70
C LEU A 122 -9.40 15.94 1.98
N ASP A 123 -10.00 16.19 0.81
CA ASP A 123 -9.88 17.47 0.10
C ASP A 123 -10.41 18.62 0.95
N GLY A 124 -11.56 18.43 1.60
CA GLY A 124 -12.09 19.38 2.56
C GLY A 124 -11.09 19.66 3.69
N THR A 125 -10.48 18.62 4.26
CA THR A 125 -9.45 18.78 5.31
C THR A 125 -8.20 19.51 4.79
N VAL A 126 -7.70 19.19 3.59
CA VAL A 126 -6.55 19.90 2.98
C VAL A 126 -6.82 21.41 2.91
N THR A 127 -8.05 21.82 2.53
CA THR A 127 -8.39 23.26 2.45
C THR A 127 -8.46 23.98 3.80
N ARG A 128 -8.63 23.24 4.90
CA ARG A 128 -8.71 23.80 6.26
C ARG A 128 -7.37 23.74 7.01
N LEU A 129 -6.44 22.91 6.54
CA LEU A 129 -5.06 22.90 7.03
C LEU A 129 -4.27 24.10 6.50
N PRO A 130 -3.28 24.61 7.24
CA PRO A 130 -2.34 25.59 6.72
C PRO A 130 -1.62 25.08 5.48
N ALA A 131 -1.27 25.99 4.57
CA ALA A 131 -0.46 25.64 3.42
C ALA A 131 0.94 25.19 3.85
N LEU A 132 1.55 24.29 3.08
CA LEU A 132 2.93 23.86 3.32
C LEU A 132 3.87 25.06 3.23
N GLY A 133 4.66 25.27 4.29
CA GLY A 133 5.55 26.43 4.37
C GLY A 133 4.82 27.76 4.49
N ASP A 134 3.61 27.79 5.06
CA ASP A 134 2.87 29.03 5.31
C ASP A 134 3.75 30.03 6.12
N PRO A 135 4.11 31.19 5.53
CA PRO A 135 4.98 32.16 6.19
C PRO A 135 4.35 32.71 7.47
N ALA A 136 3.03 32.73 7.59
CA ALA A 136 2.34 33.18 8.79
C ALA A 136 2.62 32.27 9.99
N LEU A 137 2.85 30.97 9.77
CA LEU A 137 3.27 30.04 10.82
C LEU A 137 4.71 30.31 11.27
N ALA A 138 5.60 30.66 10.34
CA ALA A 138 7.00 30.94 10.65
C ALA A 138 7.16 32.22 11.48
N SER A 139 6.38 33.27 11.17
CA SER A 139 6.41 34.55 11.89
C SER A 139 5.53 34.62 13.14
N GLY A 140 4.68 33.61 13.37
CA GLY A 140 3.75 33.59 14.50
C GLY A 140 4.44 33.36 15.85
N SER A 141 3.74 33.69 16.93
CA SER A 141 4.17 33.30 18.29
C SER A 141 4.04 31.78 18.47
N ASP A 142 4.74 31.23 19.46
CA ASP A 142 4.65 29.79 19.74
C ASP A 142 3.25 29.37 20.19
N GLU A 143 2.53 30.23 20.91
CA GLU A 143 1.12 30.02 21.26
C GLU A 143 0.22 29.94 20.02
N GLN A 144 0.46 30.81 19.03
CA GLN A 144 -0.29 30.79 17.77
C GLN A 144 -0.03 29.50 16.99
N LYS A 145 1.23 29.06 16.90
CA LYS A 145 1.61 27.79 16.24
C LYS A 145 0.96 26.59 16.94
N VAL A 146 1.03 26.53 18.27
CA VAL A 146 0.40 25.46 19.06
C VAL A 146 -1.12 25.48 18.91
N ALA A 147 -1.75 26.65 18.92
CA ALA A 147 -3.20 26.78 18.70
C ALA A 147 -3.60 26.26 17.30
N LYS A 148 -2.80 26.57 16.27
CA LYS A 148 -3.02 26.06 14.91
C LYS A 148 -2.81 24.56 14.81
N ALA A 149 -1.78 24.00 15.46
CA ALA A 149 -1.57 22.55 15.55
C ALA A 149 -2.77 21.85 16.22
N LYS A 150 -3.31 22.41 17.31
CA LYS A 150 -4.53 21.89 17.95
C LYS A 150 -5.75 21.95 17.05
N GLN A 151 -5.93 23.06 16.32
CA GLN A 151 -6.99 23.19 15.32
C GLN A 151 -6.86 22.11 14.24
N ALA A 152 -5.66 21.91 13.68
CA ALA A 152 -5.39 20.86 12.70
C ALA A 152 -5.66 19.45 13.27
N SER A 153 -5.27 19.17 14.51
CA SER A 153 -5.57 17.89 15.16
C SER A 153 -7.08 17.67 15.27
N ALA A 154 -7.85 18.70 15.67
CA ALA A 154 -9.31 18.60 15.76
C ALA A 154 -9.96 18.32 14.39
N GLU A 155 -9.43 18.89 13.31
CA GLU A 155 -9.88 18.61 11.94
C GLU A 155 -9.61 17.15 11.53
N ILE A 156 -8.48 16.58 11.96
CA ILE A 156 -8.14 15.17 11.74
C ILE A 156 -9.02 14.25 12.60
N ASP A 157 -9.24 14.61 13.86
CA ASP A 157 -10.06 13.83 14.79
C ASP A 157 -11.52 13.76 14.36
N ALA A 158 -12.01 14.78 13.64
CA ALA A 158 -13.35 14.82 13.06
C ALA A 158 -13.55 13.85 11.87
N ILE A 159 -12.47 13.38 11.23
CA ILE A 159 -12.57 12.32 10.22
C ILE A 159 -12.91 11.04 10.95
N GLU A 160 -13.98 10.32 10.59
CA GLU A 160 -14.34 9.05 11.24
C GLU A 160 -13.28 7.95 11.00
N PRO A 161 -13.19 6.91 11.86
CA PRO A 161 -12.31 5.77 11.61
C PRO A 161 -12.68 5.05 10.30
N GLN A 162 -11.74 4.97 9.36
CA GLN A 162 -12.01 4.51 8.00
C GLN A 162 -11.82 3.00 7.82
N VAL A 163 -10.87 2.38 8.52
CA VAL A 163 -10.64 0.92 8.47
C VAL A 163 -11.91 0.13 8.84
N PRO A 164 -12.61 0.40 9.97
CA PRO A 164 -13.83 -0.34 10.30
C PRO A 164 -14.98 -0.06 9.32
N ARG A 165 -15.09 1.16 8.77
CA ARG A 165 -16.10 1.50 7.76
C ARG A 165 -15.89 0.70 6.48
N LEU A 166 -14.65 0.60 6.01
CA LEU A 166 -14.31 -0.20 4.82
C LEU A 166 -14.55 -1.70 5.05
N ALA A 167 -14.19 -2.23 6.22
CA ALA A 167 -14.45 -3.62 6.57
C ALA A 167 -15.96 -3.93 6.60
N ALA A 168 -16.78 -3.05 7.17
CA ALA A 168 -18.23 -3.19 7.18
C ALA A 168 -18.81 -3.18 5.75
N LEU A 169 -18.33 -2.28 4.89
CA LEU A 169 -18.72 -2.20 3.49
C LEU A 169 -18.38 -3.49 2.73
N ALA A 170 -17.16 -4.01 2.89
CA ALA A 170 -16.75 -5.28 2.29
C ALA A 170 -17.60 -6.46 2.80
N GLY A 171 -17.94 -6.50 4.08
CA GLY A 171 -18.81 -7.52 4.65
C GLY A 171 -20.24 -7.49 4.13
N ALA A 172 -20.77 -6.30 3.84
CA ALA A 172 -22.12 -6.09 3.35
C ALA A 172 -22.26 -6.25 1.83
N THR A 173 -21.15 -6.33 1.09
CA THR A 173 -21.15 -6.30 -0.39
C THR A 173 -20.63 -7.62 -0.96
N PRO A 174 -21.52 -8.54 -1.41
CA PRO A 174 -21.12 -9.87 -1.89
C PRO A 174 -20.09 -9.87 -3.02
N GLY A 175 -20.07 -8.82 -3.84
CA GLY A 175 -19.11 -8.64 -4.93
C GLY A 175 -17.70 -8.25 -4.47
N LEU A 176 -17.51 -7.84 -3.21
CA LEU A 176 -16.25 -7.28 -2.72
C LEU A 176 -15.53 -8.20 -1.71
N ILE A 177 -16.30 -8.97 -0.93
CA ILE A 177 -15.77 -9.71 0.23
C ILE A 177 -14.62 -10.67 -0.13
N ALA A 178 -14.70 -11.39 -1.25
CA ALA A 178 -13.69 -12.35 -1.67
C ALA A 178 -12.35 -11.66 -1.99
N SER A 179 -12.39 -10.62 -2.83
CA SER A 179 -11.21 -9.83 -3.17
C SER A 179 -10.63 -9.07 -1.97
N TYR A 180 -11.49 -8.53 -1.09
CA TYR A 180 -11.06 -7.85 0.12
C TYR A 180 -10.33 -8.78 1.08
N ASN A 181 -10.84 -9.99 1.30
CA ASN A 181 -10.19 -10.98 2.17
C ASN A 181 -8.85 -11.49 1.60
N LEU A 182 -8.67 -11.47 0.28
CA LEU A 182 -7.42 -11.85 -0.38
C LEU A 182 -6.39 -10.71 -0.46
N ALA A 183 -6.81 -9.46 -0.25
CA ALA A 183 -5.92 -8.30 -0.29
C ALA A 183 -4.99 -8.26 0.96
N PRO A 184 -3.65 -8.32 0.77
CA PRO A 184 -2.67 -8.37 1.87
C PRO A 184 -2.65 -7.17 2.84
N PRO A 185 -3.07 -5.96 2.47
CA PRO A 185 -3.17 -4.86 3.45
C PRO A 185 -4.46 -4.90 4.28
N CYS A 186 -5.46 -5.68 3.88
CA CYS A 186 -6.77 -5.70 4.51
C CYS A 186 -6.83 -6.73 5.64
N ALA A 187 -7.46 -6.37 6.76
CA ALA A 187 -7.83 -7.33 7.79
C ALA A 187 -9.08 -8.10 7.34
N PRO A 188 -9.08 -9.44 7.27
CA PRO A 188 -10.21 -10.22 6.75
C PRO A 188 -11.51 -9.96 7.53
N VAL A 189 -12.64 -9.77 6.83
CA VAL A 189 -13.96 -9.57 7.46
C VAL A 189 -14.56 -10.88 7.95
N ARG A 190 -14.29 -11.96 7.23
CA ARG A 190 -14.65 -13.33 7.62
C ARG A 190 -13.40 -14.18 7.55
N ARG A 191 -13.20 -15.04 8.54
CA ARG A 191 -12.26 -16.15 8.37
C ARG A 191 -12.91 -17.11 7.38
N PRO A 192 -12.23 -17.45 6.27
CA PRO A 192 -12.71 -18.55 5.46
C PRO A 192 -12.76 -19.80 6.34
N ASP A 193 -13.81 -20.60 6.16
CA ASP A 193 -13.75 -22.00 6.56
C ASP A 193 -12.53 -22.59 5.82
N GLN A 194 -11.76 -23.41 6.55
CA GLN A 194 -10.42 -23.87 6.17
C GLN A 194 -10.23 -23.99 4.64
N PRO A 195 -9.37 -23.15 4.02
CA PRO A 195 -9.30 -23.05 2.57
C PRO A 195 -8.95 -24.41 1.96
N SER A 196 -9.59 -24.73 0.83
CA SER A 196 -9.22 -25.93 0.10
C SER A 196 -7.77 -25.83 -0.40
N ALA A 197 -7.10 -26.97 -0.59
CA ALA A 197 -5.73 -27.02 -1.09
C ALA A 197 -5.55 -26.34 -2.47
N SER A 198 -6.64 -26.14 -3.21
CA SER A 198 -6.69 -25.50 -4.53
C SER A 198 -6.99 -24.01 -4.51
N GLU A 199 -7.44 -23.44 -3.39
CA GLU A 199 -7.84 -22.04 -3.32
C GLU A 199 -6.66 -21.12 -2.97
N PRO A 200 -6.54 -19.96 -3.65
CA PRO A 200 -5.53 -18.99 -3.31
C PRO A 200 -5.78 -18.42 -1.92
N THR A 201 -4.72 -18.30 -1.13
CA THR A 201 -4.77 -17.64 0.19
C THR A 201 -4.26 -16.20 0.10
N ARG A 202 -4.64 -15.36 1.08
CA ARG A 202 -4.10 -14.00 1.22
C ARG A 202 -2.56 -13.96 1.29
N ALA A 203 -1.96 -14.95 1.97
CA ALA A 203 -0.51 -15.06 2.07
C ALA A 203 0.13 -15.34 0.69
N MET A 204 -0.46 -16.24 -0.10
CA MET A 204 0.00 -16.52 -1.45
C MET A 204 -0.16 -15.31 -2.39
N VAL A 205 -1.28 -14.58 -2.30
CA VAL A 205 -1.49 -13.36 -3.11
C VAL A 205 -0.46 -12.29 -2.74
N GLY A 206 -0.20 -12.09 -1.45
CA GLY A 206 0.82 -11.13 -0.99
C GLY A 206 2.24 -11.53 -1.37
N TRP A 207 2.55 -12.82 -1.28
CA TRP A 207 3.82 -13.35 -1.75
C TRP A 207 3.99 -13.13 -3.26
N SER A 208 3.00 -13.48 -4.08
CA SER A 208 3.06 -13.29 -5.53
C SER A 208 3.19 -11.81 -5.92
N ASP A 209 2.40 -10.93 -5.30
CA ASP A 209 2.46 -9.49 -5.54
C ASP A 209 3.82 -8.88 -5.13
N GLY A 210 4.40 -9.33 -4.02
CA GLY A 210 5.74 -8.96 -3.57
C GLY A 210 6.82 -9.44 -4.54
N MET A 211 6.75 -10.70 -4.97
CA MET A 211 7.69 -11.30 -5.91
C MET A 211 7.64 -10.62 -7.28
N CYS A 212 6.45 -10.37 -7.85
CA CYS A 212 6.31 -9.67 -9.12
C CYS A 212 6.88 -8.25 -9.06
N ALA A 213 6.67 -7.54 -7.95
CA ALA A 213 7.28 -6.23 -7.76
C ALA A 213 8.80 -6.30 -7.66
N GLY A 214 9.33 -7.25 -6.88
CA GLY A 214 10.78 -7.48 -6.78
C GLY A 214 11.39 -7.81 -8.14
N THR A 215 10.78 -8.73 -8.90
CA THR A 215 11.23 -9.09 -10.25
C THR A 215 11.14 -7.91 -11.23
N LYS A 216 10.10 -7.07 -11.13
CA LYS A 216 10.00 -5.85 -11.95
C LYS A 216 11.07 -4.83 -11.60
N THR A 217 11.34 -4.61 -10.31
CA THR A 217 12.45 -3.75 -9.85
C THR A 217 13.79 -4.28 -10.35
N LEU A 218 14.01 -5.60 -10.29
CA LEU A 218 15.20 -6.26 -10.85
C LEU A 218 15.30 -6.11 -12.37
N ALA A 219 14.19 -6.22 -13.09
CA ALA A 219 14.17 -6.03 -14.54
C ALA A 219 14.45 -4.56 -14.93
N ALA A 220 14.09 -3.62 -14.05
CA ALA A 220 14.37 -2.19 -14.21
C ALA A 220 15.82 -1.81 -13.86
N LEU A 221 16.58 -2.68 -13.17
CA LEU A 221 18.03 -2.52 -13.06
C LEU A 221 18.59 -2.49 -14.48
N ARG A 222 19.10 -1.33 -14.91
CA ARG A 222 19.64 -1.17 -16.26
C ARG A 222 20.75 -2.21 -16.44
N LYS A 223 20.56 -3.06 -17.45
CA LYS A 223 21.49 -4.11 -17.81
C LYS A 223 22.66 -3.59 -18.65
N ASP A 224 22.67 -2.32 -19.01
CA ASP A 224 23.79 -1.69 -19.68
C ASP A 224 24.09 -0.36 -18.96
N PRO A 225 25.39 -0.03 -18.74
CA PRO A 225 25.75 1.34 -18.43
C PRO A 225 25.25 2.27 -19.55
N PRO A 226 25.11 3.59 -19.30
CA PRO A 226 24.81 4.54 -20.37
C PRO A 226 25.76 4.33 -21.56
N ASP A 227 25.23 4.38 -22.78
CA ASP A 227 25.99 4.08 -24.01
C ASP A 227 27.30 4.87 -24.05
N SER A 228 28.43 4.14 -24.09
CA SER A 228 29.77 4.71 -24.10
C SER A 228 30.07 5.50 -25.37
N ALA A 229 29.29 5.32 -26.44
CA ALA A 229 29.43 6.12 -27.66
C ALA A 229 29.12 7.61 -27.41
N ALA A 230 28.23 7.94 -26.45
CA ALA A 230 27.96 9.31 -26.05
C ALA A 230 28.99 9.84 -25.03
N THR A 231 29.70 8.96 -24.32
CA THR A 231 30.69 9.36 -23.30
C THR A 231 32.09 9.62 -23.87
N GLY A 232 32.40 9.05 -25.04
CA GLY A 232 33.68 9.25 -25.73
C GLY A 232 33.85 10.57 -26.49
N ASP A 233 32.77 11.33 -26.74
CA ASP A 233 32.85 12.64 -27.41
C ASP A 233 32.87 13.77 -26.35
N PRO A 234 33.95 14.59 -26.30
CA PRO A 234 34.07 15.68 -25.33
C PRO A 234 32.90 16.66 -25.30
N ARG A 235 32.15 16.80 -26.42
CA ARG A 235 30.99 17.70 -26.51
C ARG A 235 29.82 17.26 -25.61
N PHE A 236 29.77 16.00 -25.21
CA PHE A 236 28.71 15.45 -24.37
C PHE A 236 29.19 15.08 -22.97
N ALA A 237 30.39 15.52 -22.56
CA ALA A 237 31.01 15.14 -21.28
C ALA A 237 30.12 15.43 -20.06
N ASP A 238 29.41 16.57 -20.04
CA ASP A 238 28.49 16.92 -18.94
C ASP A 238 27.23 16.05 -18.92
N LEU A 239 26.69 15.72 -20.10
CA LEU A 239 25.55 14.81 -20.22
C LEU A 239 25.95 13.40 -19.79
N ALA A 240 27.09 12.90 -20.26
CA ALA A 240 27.68 11.62 -19.87
C ALA A 240 27.86 11.55 -18.34
N ARG A 241 28.43 12.60 -17.75
CA ARG A 241 28.59 12.71 -16.29
C ARG A 241 27.25 12.61 -15.57
N SER A 242 26.26 13.40 -15.99
CA SER A 242 24.92 13.39 -15.39
C SER A 242 24.26 12.01 -15.47
N GLN A 243 24.38 11.33 -16.61
CA GLN A 243 23.84 9.98 -16.80
C GLN A 243 24.56 8.93 -15.95
N LEU A 244 25.89 8.98 -15.86
CA LEU A 244 26.69 8.09 -15.02
C LEU A 244 26.39 8.32 -13.54
N SER A 245 26.38 9.56 -13.06
CA SER A 245 26.00 9.88 -11.68
C SER A 245 24.58 9.42 -11.36
N GLY A 246 23.63 9.64 -12.27
CA GLY A 246 22.25 9.15 -12.12
C GLY A 246 22.15 7.63 -12.05
N TYR A 247 22.90 6.92 -12.90
CA TYR A 247 23.00 5.45 -12.88
C TYR A 247 23.58 4.95 -11.55
N LEU A 248 24.73 5.48 -11.12
CA LEU A 248 25.40 5.11 -9.87
C LEU A 248 24.50 5.35 -8.66
N SER A 249 23.74 6.46 -8.68
CA SER A 249 22.82 6.83 -7.59
C SER A 249 21.60 5.92 -7.50
N THR A 250 21.10 5.48 -8.65
CA THR A 250 19.87 4.67 -8.72
C THR A 250 20.15 3.19 -8.45
N ALA A 251 21.31 2.69 -8.85
CA ALA A 251 21.66 1.27 -8.73
C ALA A 251 21.57 0.75 -7.29
N GLY A 252 22.20 1.44 -6.33
CA GLY A 252 22.15 1.06 -4.92
C GLY A 252 20.72 1.08 -4.35
N VAL A 253 19.96 2.12 -4.68
CA VAL A 253 18.56 2.29 -4.24
C VAL A 253 17.69 1.15 -4.75
N LEU A 254 17.79 0.78 -6.04
CA LEU A 254 16.98 -0.28 -6.62
C LEU A 254 17.31 -1.66 -6.02
N VAL A 255 18.58 -1.97 -5.77
CA VAL A 255 18.94 -3.26 -5.13
C VAL A 255 18.43 -3.31 -3.68
N SER A 256 18.59 -2.23 -2.92
CA SER A 256 18.01 -2.11 -1.58
C SER A 256 16.49 -2.26 -1.62
N GLN A 257 15.82 -1.65 -2.59
CA GLN A 257 14.37 -1.77 -2.77
C GLN A 257 13.94 -3.22 -3.03
N VAL A 258 14.72 -4.01 -3.77
CA VAL A 258 14.45 -5.46 -3.94
C VAL A 258 14.54 -6.19 -2.61
N VAL A 259 15.56 -5.89 -1.79
CA VAL A 259 15.68 -6.47 -0.45
C VAL A 259 14.47 -6.10 0.41
N ASP A 260 14.10 -4.82 0.46
CA ASP A 260 12.97 -4.31 1.24
C ASP A 260 11.63 -4.91 0.78
N GLN A 261 11.50 -5.24 -0.50
CA GLN A 261 10.31 -5.88 -1.06
C GLN A 261 10.23 -7.39 -0.76
N LEU A 262 11.36 -8.11 -0.77
CA LEU A 262 11.39 -9.57 -0.68
C LEU A 262 11.64 -10.11 0.72
N ASP A 263 12.32 -9.36 1.58
CA ASP A 263 12.63 -9.77 2.95
C ASP A 263 11.38 -9.97 3.82
N PRO A 264 10.36 -9.08 3.79
CA PRO A 264 9.16 -9.25 4.60
C PRO A 264 8.26 -10.41 4.16
N LEU A 265 8.50 -10.99 2.98
CA LEU A 265 7.68 -12.08 2.46
C LEU A 265 7.99 -13.37 3.23
N ALA A 266 7.01 -13.85 4.00
CA ALA A 266 7.11 -15.11 4.71
C ALA A 266 7.22 -16.29 3.72
N PRO A 267 7.95 -17.37 4.09
CA PRO A 267 7.90 -18.62 3.35
C PRO A 267 6.47 -19.17 3.25
N LEU A 268 6.12 -19.75 2.10
CA LEU A 268 4.82 -20.36 1.86
C LEU A 268 4.76 -21.84 2.25
N GLY A 269 5.93 -22.46 2.52
CA GLY A 269 6.03 -23.92 2.68
C GLY A 269 6.05 -24.68 1.36
N LEU A 270 6.08 -23.96 0.23
CA LEU A 270 6.18 -24.50 -1.11
C LEU A 270 7.64 -24.41 -1.54
N LYS A 271 8.37 -25.53 -1.49
CA LYS A 271 9.83 -25.56 -1.66
C LYS A 271 10.32 -24.78 -2.88
N ALA A 272 9.70 -24.95 -4.05
CA ALA A 272 10.12 -24.26 -5.27
C ALA A 272 9.95 -22.72 -5.17
N ALA A 273 8.85 -22.26 -4.56
CA ALA A 273 8.61 -20.83 -4.32
C ALA A 273 9.59 -20.26 -3.29
N ASP A 274 9.78 -20.96 -2.18
CA ASP A 274 10.64 -20.53 -1.08
C ASP A 274 12.11 -20.47 -1.51
N ASP A 275 12.59 -21.48 -2.25
CA ASP A 275 13.94 -21.50 -2.82
C ASP A 275 14.14 -20.36 -3.82
N HIS A 276 13.15 -20.08 -4.67
CA HIS A 276 13.22 -19.01 -5.66
C HIS A 276 13.32 -17.63 -4.99
N ARG A 277 12.47 -17.35 -3.99
CA ARG A 277 12.54 -16.11 -3.19
C ARG A 277 13.90 -16.00 -2.48
N ALA A 278 14.33 -17.05 -1.80
CA ALA A 278 15.57 -17.06 -1.03
C ALA A 278 16.79 -16.82 -1.93
N SER A 279 16.81 -17.41 -3.13
CA SER A 279 17.88 -17.20 -4.12
C SER A 279 17.98 -15.73 -4.54
N ILE A 280 16.87 -15.10 -4.89
CA ILE A 280 16.86 -13.68 -5.29
C ILE A 280 17.29 -12.77 -4.13
N LEU A 281 16.72 -12.99 -2.94
CA LEU A 281 17.03 -12.18 -1.77
C LEU A 281 18.50 -12.29 -1.36
N ALA A 282 19.08 -13.50 -1.40
CA ALA A 282 20.50 -13.72 -1.14
C ALA A 282 21.38 -12.99 -2.16
N ALA A 283 21.04 -13.07 -3.45
CA ALA A 283 21.78 -12.38 -4.50
C ALA A 283 21.70 -10.85 -4.35
N ALA A 284 20.51 -10.31 -4.05
CA ALA A 284 20.31 -8.88 -3.82
C ALA A 284 21.12 -8.39 -2.61
N ARG A 285 21.10 -9.10 -1.48
CA ARG A 285 21.92 -8.77 -0.30
C ARG A 285 23.42 -8.82 -0.59
N ALA A 286 23.87 -9.83 -1.32
CA ALA A 286 25.27 -9.94 -1.74
C ALA A 286 25.69 -8.79 -2.66
N ALA A 287 24.77 -8.30 -3.51
CA ALA A 287 24.99 -7.10 -4.31
C ALA A 287 25.04 -5.84 -3.43
N THR A 288 24.07 -5.62 -2.53
CA THR A 288 24.07 -4.47 -1.61
C THR A 288 25.39 -4.36 -0.84
N ALA A 289 25.95 -5.48 -0.37
CA ALA A 289 27.22 -5.50 0.37
C ALA A 289 28.44 -5.08 -0.47
N LYS A 290 28.36 -5.17 -1.80
CA LYS A 290 29.41 -4.76 -2.75
C LYS A 290 29.19 -3.36 -3.34
N LEU A 291 27.98 -2.82 -3.20
CA LEU A 291 27.63 -1.49 -3.67
C LEU A 291 28.02 -0.44 -2.61
N PRO A 292 28.32 0.79 -3.02
CA PRO A 292 28.47 1.90 -2.08
C PRO A 292 27.21 2.03 -1.21
N PRO A 293 27.33 2.26 0.10
CA PRO A 293 26.17 2.39 0.98
C PRO A 293 25.32 3.61 0.57
N PRO A 294 23.98 3.51 0.62
CA PRO A 294 23.12 4.65 0.39
C PRO A 294 23.31 5.68 1.51
N GLY A 295 23.43 6.98 1.18
CA GLY A 295 23.49 8.02 2.21
C GLY A 295 23.63 9.44 1.68
N PRO A 296 23.05 10.43 2.38
CA PRO A 296 23.22 11.85 2.06
C PRO A 296 24.70 12.25 2.24
N GLY A 297 25.26 12.93 1.23
CA GLY A 297 26.63 13.45 1.26
C GLY A 297 27.64 12.73 0.34
N ARG A 298 27.41 11.47 -0.04
CA ARG A 298 28.32 10.77 -0.98
C ARG A 298 28.04 11.05 -2.45
N PHE A 299 26.88 11.61 -2.78
CA PHE A 299 26.62 12.05 -4.15
C PHE A 299 27.46 13.28 -4.53
N GLY A 300 27.81 14.13 -3.56
CA GLY A 300 28.77 15.21 -3.78
C GLY A 300 30.15 14.69 -4.19
N ASP A 301 30.53 13.50 -3.72
CA ASP A 301 31.79 12.88 -4.14
C ASP A 301 31.73 12.46 -5.62
N LEU A 302 30.59 11.96 -6.12
CA LEU A 302 30.44 11.57 -7.53
C LEU A 302 30.58 12.77 -8.47
N ASP A 303 30.05 13.93 -8.09
CA ASP A 303 30.13 15.16 -8.89
C ASP A 303 31.57 15.67 -9.04
N SER A 304 32.46 15.29 -8.11
CA SER A 304 33.89 15.63 -8.17
C SER A 304 34.72 14.67 -9.03
N LEU A 305 34.22 13.47 -9.34
CA LEU A 305 34.97 12.45 -10.07
C LEU A 305 35.06 12.77 -11.56
N PRO A 306 36.23 12.63 -12.19
CA PRO A 306 36.36 12.65 -13.64
C PRO A 306 35.55 11.53 -14.33
N ASN A 307 35.18 11.73 -15.60
CA ASN A 307 34.27 10.84 -16.33
C ASN A 307 34.79 9.39 -16.45
N ASP A 308 36.09 9.19 -16.67
CA ASP A 308 36.73 7.86 -16.73
C ASP A 308 36.58 7.10 -15.40
N GLN A 309 36.66 7.79 -14.27
CA GLN A 309 36.43 7.18 -12.95
C GLN A 309 34.95 6.84 -12.72
N LEU A 310 34.03 7.68 -13.22
CA LEU A 310 32.59 7.39 -13.18
C LEU A 310 32.25 6.18 -14.05
N GLU A 311 32.84 6.06 -15.24
CA GLU A 311 32.69 4.89 -16.13
C GLU A 311 33.23 3.61 -15.49
N ALA A 312 34.43 3.67 -14.88
CA ALA A 312 35.01 2.53 -14.17
C ALA A 312 34.12 2.07 -13.02
N LYS A 313 33.57 3.01 -12.23
CA LYS A 313 32.60 2.72 -11.16
C LYS A 313 31.30 2.15 -11.72
N ALA A 314 30.77 2.71 -12.81
CA ALA A 314 29.54 2.24 -13.43
C ALA A 314 29.70 0.80 -13.94
N THR A 315 30.85 0.49 -14.53
CA THR A 315 31.23 -0.87 -14.97
C THR A 315 31.33 -1.83 -13.79
N GLN A 316 31.95 -1.41 -12.68
CA GLN A 316 32.03 -2.23 -11.46
C GLN A 316 30.64 -2.50 -10.87
N ILE A 317 29.80 -1.48 -10.73
CA ILE A 317 28.42 -1.63 -10.24
C ILE A 317 27.63 -2.53 -11.19
N HIS A 318 27.74 -2.31 -12.49
CA HIS A 318 27.09 -3.15 -13.50
C HIS A 318 27.48 -4.63 -13.33
N ALA A 319 28.78 -4.92 -13.19
CA ALA A 319 29.27 -6.28 -12.94
C ALA A 319 28.70 -6.92 -11.67
N VAL A 320 28.39 -6.13 -10.64
CA VAL A 320 27.68 -6.60 -9.44
C VAL A 320 26.20 -6.85 -9.75
N LEU A 321 25.52 -5.92 -10.42
CA LEU A 321 24.09 -6.03 -10.71
C LEU A 321 23.74 -7.24 -11.59
N VAL A 322 24.57 -7.58 -12.58
CA VAL A 322 24.32 -8.76 -13.44
C VAL A 322 24.37 -10.09 -12.70
N THR A 323 24.92 -10.12 -11.48
CA THR A 323 24.91 -11.31 -10.62
C THR A 323 23.59 -11.50 -9.88
N VAL A 324 22.73 -10.47 -9.83
CA VAL A 324 21.41 -10.54 -9.19
C VAL A 324 20.41 -11.15 -10.16
N LYS A 325 20.53 -12.46 -10.38
CA LYS A 325 19.61 -13.26 -11.20
C LYS A 325 19.01 -14.38 -10.36
N PRO A 326 17.71 -14.69 -10.52
CA PRO A 326 17.13 -15.87 -9.90
C PRO A 326 17.85 -17.13 -10.38
N ALA A 327 18.14 -18.07 -9.47
CA ALA A 327 18.54 -19.41 -9.88
C ALA A 327 17.29 -20.22 -10.30
N GLY A 328 17.40 -20.97 -11.40
CA GLY A 328 16.35 -21.86 -11.86
C GLY A 328 15.29 -21.20 -12.75
N PRO A 329 14.04 -21.73 -12.78
CA PRO A 329 12.98 -21.18 -13.61
C PRO A 329 12.63 -19.74 -13.21
N ASP A 330 12.03 -19.01 -14.15
CA ASP A 330 11.45 -17.71 -13.87
C ASP A 330 10.22 -17.84 -12.95
N LEU A 331 9.76 -16.71 -12.40
CA LEU A 331 8.62 -16.69 -11.48
C LEU A 331 7.36 -17.35 -12.09
N PRO A 332 6.97 -17.11 -13.36
CA PRO A 332 5.90 -17.86 -14.02
C PRO A 332 6.13 -19.37 -14.04
N GLY A 333 7.35 -19.85 -14.27
CA GLY A 333 7.67 -21.28 -14.20
C GLY A 333 7.48 -21.87 -12.81
N VAL A 334 7.87 -21.13 -11.76
CA VAL A 334 7.70 -21.55 -10.36
C VAL A 334 6.23 -21.66 -9.97
N VAL A 335 5.41 -20.64 -10.27
CA VAL A 335 4.02 -20.61 -9.82
C VAL A 335 3.13 -21.62 -10.54
N ARG A 336 3.42 -21.96 -11.80
CA ARG A 336 2.63 -22.94 -12.58
C ARG A 336 2.66 -24.36 -11.99
N GLY A 337 3.67 -24.70 -11.19
CA GLY A 337 3.77 -26.00 -10.53
C GLY A 337 2.74 -26.23 -9.42
N GLU A 338 2.10 -25.16 -8.92
CA GLU A 338 1.25 -25.18 -7.74
C GLU A 338 -0.08 -24.46 -8.04
N PRO A 339 -1.21 -25.17 -8.25
CA PRO A 339 -2.46 -24.56 -8.73
C PRO A 339 -2.97 -23.38 -7.89
N ALA A 340 -2.92 -23.49 -6.55
CA ALA A 340 -3.34 -22.42 -5.65
C ALA A 340 -2.43 -21.18 -5.76
N LEU A 341 -1.11 -21.38 -5.96
CA LEU A 341 -0.15 -20.29 -6.13
C LEU A 341 -0.29 -19.64 -7.51
N ALA A 342 -0.56 -20.41 -8.56
CA ALA A 342 -0.89 -19.88 -9.88
C ALA A 342 -2.15 -18.99 -9.84
N ALA A 343 -3.22 -19.45 -9.19
CA ALA A 343 -4.42 -18.65 -8.98
C ALA A 343 -4.13 -17.38 -8.17
N ALA A 344 -3.30 -17.47 -7.13
CA ALA A 344 -2.90 -16.31 -6.34
C ALA A 344 -2.06 -15.30 -7.15
N TYR A 345 -1.19 -15.80 -8.03
CA TYR A 345 -0.41 -14.99 -8.97
C TYR A 345 -1.31 -14.24 -9.95
N ASP A 346 -2.34 -14.90 -10.49
CA ASP A 346 -3.30 -14.23 -11.37
C ASP A 346 -4.17 -13.19 -10.65
N LEU A 347 -4.34 -13.29 -9.32
CA LEU A 347 -5.05 -12.30 -8.50
C LEU A 347 -4.14 -11.17 -8.00
N ALA A 348 -2.81 -11.34 -8.02
CA ALA A 348 -1.87 -10.37 -7.52
C ALA A 348 -1.82 -9.11 -8.42
N PRO A 349 -2.01 -7.89 -7.86
CA PRO A 349 -2.17 -6.67 -8.66
C PRO A 349 -0.97 -6.29 -9.52
N ARG A 350 0.26 -6.58 -9.07
CA ARG A 350 1.50 -6.23 -9.79
C ARG A 350 2.04 -7.35 -10.68
N CYS A 351 1.35 -8.48 -10.76
CA CYS A 351 1.69 -9.57 -11.66
C CYS A 351 1.01 -9.42 -13.02
N GLU A 352 1.68 -9.90 -14.07
CA GLU A 352 1.07 -10.10 -15.39
C GLU A 352 0.27 -11.41 -15.37
N PRO A 353 -0.85 -11.55 -16.11
CA PRO A 353 -1.56 -12.82 -16.17
C PRO A 353 -0.68 -13.93 -16.74
N LEU A 354 -0.81 -15.15 -16.21
CA LEU A 354 -0.15 -16.30 -16.80
C LEU A 354 -0.69 -16.53 -18.21
N ALA A 355 0.23 -16.68 -19.17
CA ALA A 355 -0.16 -17.11 -20.52
C ALA A 355 -0.83 -18.50 -20.45
N PRO A 356 -1.90 -18.73 -21.24
CA PRO A 356 -2.55 -20.04 -21.31
C PRO A 356 -1.52 -21.13 -21.65
N VAL A 357 -1.60 -22.27 -20.98
CA VAL A 357 -0.79 -23.43 -21.37
C VAL A 357 -1.29 -23.89 -22.74
N PRO A 358 -0.43 -23.98 -23.77
CA PRO A 358 -0.83 -24.48 -25.08
C PRO A 358 -1.46 -25.86 -24.91
N SER A 359 -2.72 -26.01 -25.36
CA SER A 359 -3.37 -27.31 -25.44
C SER A 359 -2.58 -28.19 -26.42
N ARG A 360 -2.04 -29.31 -25.91
CA ARG A 360 -1.37 -30.33 -26.73
C ARG A 360 -2.37 -31.20 -27.46
#